data_AF-A0A954M4Z8-F1
#
_entry.id   AF-A0A954M4Z8-F1
#
_cell.length_a   1.000
_cell.length_b   1.000
_cell.length_c   1.000
_cell.angle_alpha   90.00
_cell.angle_beta   90.00
_cell.angle_gamma   90.00
#
_symmetry.space_group_name_H-M   'P 1'
#
loop_
_entity.id
_entity.type
_entity.pdbx_description
1 polymer ?
#
loop_
_entity_poly.entity_id
_entity_poly.type
_entity_poly.pdbx_seq_one_letter_code
_entity_poly.pdbx_strand_id
1 'polypeptide(L)' 'EVNAEGQATLRGQVADEDQRKLAAAYVRLEPGVRSVVNELSVP' A
#
# COMPACT_ATOMS: atom_id res chain seq x y z
N GLU A 1 -6.65 -4.26 -1.47
CA GLU A 1 -7.37 -5.39 -0.85
C GLU A 1 -6.65 -5.77 0.44
N VAL A 2 -7.36 -6.23 1.48
CA VAL A 2 -6.75 -6.75 2.72
C VAL A 2 -7.22 -8.18 2.94
N ASN A 3 -6.30 -9.12 3.14
CA ASN A 3 -6.62 -10.54 3.35
C ASN A 3 -6.87 -10.87 4.84
N ALA A 4 -7.29 -12.11 5.13
CA ALA A 4 -7.57 -12.57 6.49
C ALA A 4 -6.34 -12.59 7.43
N GLU A 5 -5.13 -12.54 6.87
CA GLU A 5 -3.88 -12.49 7.63
C GLU A 5 -3.46 -11.04 7.96
N GLY A 6 -4.20 -10.05 7.47
CA GLY A 6 -3.89 -8.63 7.61
C GLY A 6 -2.84 -8.14 6.60
N GLN A 7 -2.62 -8.85 5.49
CA GLN A 7 -1.80 -8.34 4.39
C GLN A 7 -2.65 -7.43 3.50
N ALA A 8 -2.20 -6.19 3.32
CA ALA A 8 -2.79 -5.24 2.38
C ALA A 8 -1.99 -5.18 1.08
N THR A 9 -2.68 -5.25 -0.06
CA THR A 9 -2.06 -5.11 -1.40
C THR A 9 -2.55 -3.82 -2.06
N LEU A 10 -1.61 -2.98 -2.48
CA LEU A 10 -1.83 -1.72 -3.19
C LEU A 10 -1.50 -1.88 -4.67
N ARG A 11 -2.46 -1.55 -5.54
CA ARG A 11 -2.35 -1.64 -7.01
C ARG A 11 -2.89 -0.37 -7.65
N GLY A 12 -2.28 0.04 -8.75
CA GLY A 12 -2.66 1.25 -9.49
C GLY A 12 -1.45 2.07 -9.95
N GLN A 13 -1.72 3.25 -10.50
CA GLN A 13 -0.71 4.23 -10.87
C GLN A 13 -0.72 5.39 -9.88
N VAL A 14 0.47 5.92 -9.59
CA VAL A 14 0.68 7.15 -8.83
C VAL A 14 1.61 8.07 -9.61
N ALA A 15 1.59 9.37 -9.33
CA ALA A 15 2.32 10.35 -10.13
C ALA A 15 3.84 10.27 -9.94
N ASP A 16 4.30 9.84 -8.76
CA ASP A 16 5.72 9.81 -8.39
C ASP A 16 6.02 8.79 -7.28
N GLU A 17 7.31 8.58 -7.01
CA GLU A 17 7.79 7.62 -6.00
C GLU A 17 7.48 8.06 -4.56
N ASP A 18 7.33 9.36 -4.31
CA ASP A 18 6.99 9.86 -2.96
C ASP A 18 5.54 9.52 -2.63
N GLN A 19 4.62 9.68 -3.58
CA GLN A 19 3.24 9.21 -3.48
C GLN A 19 3.17 7.70 -3.29
N ARG A 20 4.00 6.94 -4.01
CA ARG A 20 4.09 5.48 -3.86
C ARG A 20 4.45 5.07 -2.43
N LYS A 21 5.45 5.73 -1.83
CA LYS A 21 5.88 5.49 -0.45
C LYS A 21 4.84 5.95 0.56
N LEU A 22 4.27 7.13 0.35
CA LEU A 22 3.29 7.73 1.25
C LEU A 22 2.02 6.87 1.34
N ALA A 23 1.52 6.37 0.21
CA ALA A 23 0.38 5.46 0.17
C ALA A 23 0.62 4.19 1.02
N ALA A 24 1.80 3.57 0.90
CA ALA A 24 2.15 2.41 1.72
C ALA A 24 2.32 2.76 3.20
N ALA A 25 2.83 3.95 3.53
CA ALA A 25 2.97 4.40 4.91
C ALA A 25 1.60 4.59 5.58
N TYR A 26 0.64 5.22 4.90
CA TYR A 26 -0.71 5.38 5.43
C TYR A 26 -1.40 4.04 5.67
N VAL A 27 -1.32 3.12 4.71
CA VAL A 27 -2.00 1.81 4.82
C VAL A 27 -1.44 0.98 5.98
N ARG A 28 -0.16 1.15 6.34
CA ARG A 28 0.43 0.49 7.53
C ARG A 28 -0.15 0.98 8.85
N LEU A 29 -0.79 2.15 8.88
CA LEU A 29 -1.38 2.70 10.10
C LEU A 29 -2.81 2.19 10.35
N GLU A 30 -3.42 1.54 9.35
CA GLU A 30 -4.78 1.06 9.47
C GLU A 30 -4.88 -0.13 10.43
N PRO A 31 -5.87 -0.13 11.37
CA PRO A 31 -6.07 -1.22 12.30
C PRO A 31 -6.24 -2.57 11.58
N GLY A 32 -5.49 -3.57 12.01
CA GLY A 32 -5.53 -4.92 11.43
C GLY A 32 -4.59 -5.14 10.25
N VAL A 33 -3.92 -4.10 9.74
CA VAL A 33 -2.85 -4.25 8.74
C VAL A 33 -1.56 -4.71 9.44
N ARG A 34 -1.05 -5.86 9.01
CA ARG A 34 0.19 -6.46 9.51
C ARG A 34 1.33 -6.35 8.50
N SER A 35 1.02 -6.34 7.22
CA SER A 35 2.00 -6.19 6.14
C SER A 35 1.39 -5.48 4.94
N VAL A 36 2.25 -4.85 4.13
CA VAL A 36 1.83 -4.13 2.93
C VAL A 36 2.68 -4.58 1.75
N VAL A 37 2.01 -5.06 0.70
CA VAL A 37 2.58 -5.35 -0.61
C VAL A 37 2.27 -4.17 -1.52
N ASN A 38 3.32 -3.46 -1.95
CA ASN A 38 3.17 -2.23 -2.74
C ASN A 38 3.51 -2.49 -4.23
N GLU A 39 2.46 -2.77 -5.01
CA GLU A 39 2.50 -2.99 -6.46
C GLU A 39 2.07 -1.73 -7.24
N LEU A 40 2.11 -0.54 -6.62
CA LEU A 40 1.87 0.72 -7.32
C LEU A 40 2.99 0.97 -8.34
N SER A 41 2.58 1.43 -9.53
CA SER A 41 3.49 1.81 -10.62
C SER A 41 3.59 3.33 -10.72
N VAL A 42 4.80 3.81 -11.03
CA VAL A 42 5.07 5.22 -11.35
C VAL A 42 5.33 5.30 -12.87
N PRO A 43 4.71 6.25 -13.60
CA PRO A 43 4.97 6.49 -15.01
C PRO A 43 6.44 6.78 -15.35
#